data_AF-A0A9Y2JLY8-F1
#
_entry.id   AF-A0A9Y2JLY8-F1
#
_cell.length_a   1.000
_cell.length_b   1.000
_cell.length_c   1.000
_cell.angle_alpha   90.00
_cell.angle_beta   90.00
_cell.angle_gamma   90.00
#
_symmetry.space_group_name_H-M   'P 1'
#
loop_
_entity.id
_entity.type
_entity.pdbx_description
1 polymer ?
#
loop_
_entity_poly.entity_id
_entity_poly.type
_entity_poly.pdbx_seq_one_letter_code
_entity_poly.pdbx_strand_id
1 'polypeptide(L)'
;MFATATAARPIPLAHTPSPWPRCSHRAWLGRARTQTVNRLHRLLLELFPGGAKKFLSATQARALVATVKPRDIVGKTRRRLIVELITELETVDMKSKAADKDLRELVITRGSTLVDLHGIGPSGAARLPADVGDIHRFGNRDRFASWNGTAPLDASSGEQQRHRLSRAGHRRINRTLHTMGVVRLRNSTAGRVYFDSR
;
A
#
# COMPACT_ATOMS: atom_id res chain seq x y z
N MET A 1 2.86 -28.84 -25.64
CA MET A 1 3.70 -27.66 -25.96
C MET A 1 3.92 -26.86 -24.69
N PHE A 2 4.98 -27.17 -23.93
CA PHE A 2 5.34 -26.44 -22.72
C PHE A 2 6.32 -25.33 -23.09
N ALA A 3 5.91 -24.07 -22.87
CA ALA A 3 6.76 -22.92 -23.06
C ALA A 3 7.94 -22.98 -22.08
N THR A 4 9.15 -23.08 -22.64
CA THR A 4 10.42 -23.02 -21.94
C THR A 4 10.54 -21.69 -21.20
N ALA A 5 10.55 -21.76 -19.86
CA ALA A 5 10.87 -20.62 -19.01
C ALA A 5 12.33 -20.20 -19.27
N THR A 6 12.51 -19.12 -20.02
CA THR A 6 13.80 -18.45 -20.19
C THR A 6 14.35 -18.09 -18.82
N ALA A 7 15.44 -18.76 -18.43
CA ALA A 7 16.17 -18.47 -17.21
C ALA A 7 16.61 -16.99 -17.20
N ALA A 8 15.96 -16.18 -16.37
CA ALA A 8 16.39 -14.82 -16.11
C ALA A 8 17.80 -14.88 -15.51
N ARG A 9 18.80 -14.39 -16.25
CA ARG A 9 20.18 -14.27 -15.77
C ARG A 9 20.20 -13.49 -14.45
N PRO A 10 21.03 -13.86 -13.47
CA PRO A 10 21.21 -13.08 -12.25
C PRO A 10 21.75 -11.70 -12.64
N ILE A 11 20.94 -10.66 -12.42
CA ILE A 11 21.34 -9.28 -12.65
C ILE A 11 22.43 -8.93 -11.61
N PRO A 12 23.64 -8.51 -12.02
CA PRO A 12 24.68 -8.12 -11.08
C PRO A 12 24.20 -6.91 -10.27
N LEU A 13 24.00 -7.11 -8.96
CA LEU A 13 23.41 -6.14 -8.04
C LEU A 13 24.29 -4.91 -7.75
N ALA A 14 25.46 -4.78 -8.38
CA ALA A 14 26.49 -3.82 -8.01
C ALA A 14 26.27 -2.39 -8.51
N HIS A 15 25.41 -2.16 -9.52
CA HIS A 15 25.30 -0.84 -10.16
C HIS A 15 23.88 -0.27 -10.27
N THR A 16 22.85 -1.02 -9.86
CA THR A 16 21.49 -0.47 -9.85
C THR A 16 21.25 0.33 -8.57
N PRO A 17 20.90 1.63 -8.64
CA PRO A 17 20.59 2.41 -7.45
C PRO A 17 19.48 1.72 -6.66
N SER A 18 19.72 1.54 -5.37
CA SER A 18 18.80 0.78 -4.52
C SER A 18 17.40 1.41 -4.54
N PRO A 19 16.31 0.63 -4.67
CA PRO A 19 14.95 1.17 -4.69
C PRO A 19 14.46 1.64 -3.31
N TRP A 20 15.25 1.40 -2.25
CA TRP A 20 14.90 1.64 -0.85
C TRP A 20 14.53 3.10 -0.53
N PRO A 21 15.27 4.12 -0.97
CA PRO A 21 14.91 5.52 -0.68
C PRO A 21 13.58 5.89 -1.33
N ARG A 22 13.34 5.44 -2.57
CA ARG A 22 12.10 5.71 -3.31
C ARG A 22 10.89 5.01 -2.68
N CYS A 23 11.02 3.73 -2.32
CA CYS A 23 9.99 2.98 -1.59
C CYS A 23 9.66 3.61 -0.23
N SER A 24 10.68 4.11 0.48
CA SER A 24 10.53 4.76 1.78
C SER A 24 9.88 6.15 1.64
N HIS A 25 10.27 6.93 0.64
CA HIS A 25 9.67 8.21 0.30
C HIS A 25 8.17 8.06 0.01
N ARG A 26 7.79 7.09 -0.83
CA ARG A 26 6.38 6.78 -1.11
C ARG A 26 5.61 6.41 0.17
N ALA A 27 6.22 5.62 1.05
CA ALA A 27 5.59 5.25 2.32
C ALA A 27 5.40 6.47 3.25
N TRP A 28 6.35 7.41 3.23
CA TRP A 28 6.23 8.68 3.96
C TRP A 28 5.11 9.56 3.39
N LEU A 29 5.01 9.68 2.07
CA LEU A 29 3.92 10.42 1.41
C LEU A 29 2.54 9.84 1.79
N GLY A 30 2.40 8.52 1.89
CA GLY A 30 1.16 7.89 2.36
C GLY A 30 0.80 8.23 3.81
N ARG A 31 1.79 8.34 4.70
CA ARG A 31 1.57 8.80 6.08
C ARG A 31 1.21 10.29 6.13
N ALA A 32 1.93 11.12 5.39
CA ALA A 32 1.66 12.54 5.26
C ALA A 32 0.22 12.79 4.79
N ARG A 33 -0.19 12.12 3.71
CA ARG A 33 -1.57 12.16 3.20
C ARG A 33 -2.60 11.83 4.28
N THR A 34 -2.37 10.75 5.02
CA THR A 34 -3.28 10.31 6.10
C THR A 34 -3.37 11.36 7.20
N GLN A 35 -2.25 11.97 7.59
CA GLN A 35 -2.20 13.02 8.59
C GLN A 35 -2.95 14.27 8.11
N THR A 36 -2.73 14.71 6.87
CA THR A 36 -3.43 15.86 6.27
C THR A 36 -4.94 15.62 6.21
N VAL A 37 -5.39 14.43 5.77
CA VAL A 37 -6.83 14.08 5.76
C VAL A 37 -7.43 14.08 7.16
N ASN A 38 -6.72 13.55 8.16
CA ASN A 38 -7.22 13.54 9.54
C ASN A 38 -7.35 14.97 10.11
N ARG A 39 -6.37 15.84 9.83
CA ARG A 39 -6.43 17.27 10.20
C ARG A 39 -7.60 17.98 9.51
N LEU A 40 -7.80 17.69 8.22
CA LEU A 40 -8.90 18.21 7.43
C LEU A 40 -10.26 17.78 7.98
N HIS A 41 -10.43 16.50 8.32
CA HIS A 41 -11.66 16.00 8.95
C HIS A 41 -11.98 16.70 10.28
N ARG A 42 -10.96 16.92 11.13
CA ARG A 42 -11.15 17.65 12.40
C ARG A 42 -11.73 19.05 12.16
N LEU A 43 -11.16 19.81 11.23
CA LEU A 43 -11.64 21.16 10.94
C LEU A 43 -13.00 21.17 10.24
N LEU A 44 -13.28 20.18 9.40
CA LEU A 44 -14.58 20.05 8.74
C LEU A 44 -15.71 19.74 9.74
N LEU A 45 -15.44 18.99 10.81
CA LEU A 45 -16.42 18.75 11.88
C LEU A 45 -16.81 20.03 12.63
N GLU A 46 -15.87 20.97 12.78
CA GLU A 46 -16.15 22.26 13.42
C GLU A 46 -16.94 23.22 12.51
N LEU A 47 -16.93 22.99 11.19
CA LEU A 47 -17.60 23.84 10.20
C LEU A 47 -18.94 23.25 9.72
N PHE A 48 -19.12 21.93 9.78
CA PHE A 48 -20.29 21.21 9.29
C PHE A 48 -20.91 20.34 10.39
N PRO A 49 -22.15 20.63 10.83
CA PRO A 49 -22.91 19.67 11.62
C PRO A 49 -23.20 18.43 10.76
N GLY A 50 -22.63 17.28 11.11
CA GLY A 50 -22.67 16.03 10.33
C GLY A 50 -21.35 15.63 9.67
N GLY A 51 -20.35 16.52 9.68
CA GLY A 51 -18.99 16.22 9.21
C GLY A 51 -18.87 15.90 7.72
N ALA A 52 -17.73 15.31 7.35
CA ALA A 52 -17.42 14.93 5.98
C ALA A 52 -17.38 13.41 5.80
N LYS A 53 -17.49 12.95 4.55
CA LYS A 53 -17.41 11.51 4.23
C LYS A 53 -16.05 10.94 4.66
N LYS A 54 -16.03 9.70 5.18
CA LYS A 54 -14.81 8.99 5.62
C LYS A 54 -13.75 8.90 4.51
N PHE A 55 -14.17 8.73 3.26
CA PHE A 55 -13.30 8.74 2.09
C PHE A 55 -13.40 10.09 1.41
N LEU A 56 -12.45 10.97 1.73
CA LEU A 56 -12.38 12.32 1.21
C LEU A 56 -11.24 12.47 0.21
N SER A 57 -11.57 12.85 -1.02
CA SER A 57 -10.59 13.35 -2.00
C SER A 57 -10.41 14.85 -1.85
N ALA A 58 -9.28 15.38 -2.31
CA ALA A 58 -9.05 16.83 -2.33
C ALA A 58 -10.14 17.58 -3.12
N THR A 59 -10.59 17.02 -4.25
CA THR A 59 -11.67 17.58 -5.06
C THR A 59 -13.00 17.62 -4.31
N GLN A 60 -13.36 16.55 -3.59
CA GLN A 60 -14.57 16.52 -2.75
C GLN A 60 -14.48 17.52 -1.59
N ALA A 61 -13.32 17.61 -0.94
CA ALA A 61 -13.09 18.58 0.12
C ALA A 61 -13.26 20.01 -0.38
N ARG A 62 -12.72 20.30 -1.57
CA ARG A 62 -12.83 21.62 -2.22
C ARG A 62 -14.28 21.97 -2.57
N ALA A 63 -15.02 21.01 -3.12
CA ALA A 63 -16.45 21.17 -3.41
C ALA A 63 -17.26 21.44 -2.13
N LEU A 64 -16.99 20.71 -1.04
CA LEU A 64 -17.65 20.93 0.25
C LEU A 64 -17.38 22.33 0.80
N VAL A 65 -16.14 22.79 0.76
CA VAL A 65 -15.79 24.12 1.31
C VAL A 65 -16.33 25.26 0.47
N ALA A 66 -16.61 25.03 -0.82
CA ALA A 66 -17.23 26.02 -1.69
C ALA A 66 -18.67 26.37 -1.27
N THR A 67 -19.41 25.42 -0.68
CA THR A 67 -20.83 25.63 -0.31
C THR A 67 -21.00 26.52 0.92
N VAL A 68 -20.01 26.60 1.80
CA VAL A 68 -20.11 27.36 3.06
C VAL A 68 -19.39 28.70 2.95
N LYS A 69 -20.11 29.79 3.26
CA LYS A 69 -19.57 31.15 3.38
C LYS A 69 -19.76 31.64 4.83
N PRO A 70 -18.81 31.34 5.73
CA PRO A 70 -18.93 31.76 7.11
C PRO A 70 -18.82 33.30 7.21
N ARG A 71 -19.72 33.91 7.98
CA ARG A 71 -19.73 35.36 8.23
C ARG A 71 -18.76 35.75 9.35
N ASP A 72 -18.56 34.87 10.33
CA ASP A 72 -17.73 35.09 11.51
C ASP A 72 -16.22 35.04 11.20
N ILE A 73 -15.44 35.80 11.97
CA ILE A 73 -13.97 35.86 11.86
C ILE A 73 -13.36 34.46 12.07
N VAL A 74 -13.82 33.72 13.09
CA VAL A 74 -13.34 32.36 13.39
C VAL A 74 -13.65 31.41 12.24
N GLY A 75 -14.85 31.50 11.66
CA GLY A 75 -15.24 30.66 10.52
C GLY A 75 -14.42 30.97 9.27
N LYS A 76 -14.08 32.24 9.02
CA LYS A 76 -13.19 32.66 7.92
C LYS A 76 -11.77 32.09 8.12
N THR A 77 -11.23 32.16 9.33
CA THR A 77 -9.90 31.59 9.64
C THR A 77 -9.87 30.08 9.45
N ARG A 78 -10.87 29.35 9.96
CA ARG A 78 -10.98 27.89 9.76
C ARG A 78 -11.07 27.53 8.29
N ARG A 79 -11.88 28.26 7.52
CA ARG A 79 -12.00 28.05 6.07
C ARG A 79 -10.65 28.24 5.37
N ARG A 80 -9.88 29.27 5.73
CA ARG A 80 -8.54 29.51 5.16
C ARG A 80 -7.60 28.33 5.43
N LEU A 81 -7.55 27.85 6.69
CA LEU A 81 -6.74 26.69 7.07
C LEU A 81 -7.16 25.41 6.32
N ILE A 82 -8.47 25.21 6.15
CA ILE A 82 -8.99 24.08 5.37
C ILE A 82 -8.51 24.15 3.91
N VAL A 83 -8.58 25.33 3.27
CA VAL A 83 -8.13 25.51 1.88
C VAL A 83 -6.63 25.26 1.74
N GLU A 84 -5.84 25.68 2.73
CA GLU A 84 -4.40 25.38 2.79
C GLU A 84 -4.14 23.87 2.88
N LEU A 85 -4.83 23.16 3.78
CA LEU A 85 -4.71 21.69 3.91
C LEU A 85 -5.17 20.95 2.65
N ILE A 86 -6.18 21.45 1.93
CA ILE A 86 -6.60 20.88 0.65
C ILE A 86 -5.48 21.02 -0.38
N THR A 87 -4.82 22.18 -0.43
CA THR A 87 -3.71 22.43 -1.36
C THR A 87 -2.49 21.55 -1.02
N GLU A 88 -2.20 21.35 0.27
CA GLU A 88 -1.19 20.40 0.74
C GLU A 88 -1.55 18.96 0.31
N LEU A 89 -2.82 18.57 0.46
CA LEU A 89 -3.31 17.25 0.05
C LEU A 89 -3.16 17.02 -1.46
N GLU A 90 -3.53 18.01 -2.29
CA GLU A 90 -3.34 17.97 -3.76
C GLU A 90 -1.85 17.75 -4.10
N THR A 91 -0.96 18.47 -3.41
CA THR A 91 0.51 18.34 -3.60
C THR A 91 1.02 16.95 -3.21
N VAL A 92 0.58 16.41 -2.07
CA VAL A 92 0.98 15.07 -1.62
C VAL A 92 0.43 13.98 -2.55
N ASP A 93 -0.80 14.13 -3.05
CA ASP A 93 -1.39 13.20 -4.00
C ASP A 93 -0.64 13.22 -5.34
N MET A 94 -0.25 14.39 -5.84
CA MET A 94 0.59 14.53 -7.03
C MET A 94 1.95 13.85 -6.84
N LYS A 95 2.65 14.13 -5.73
CA LYS A 95 3.93 13.48 -5.40
C LYS A 95 3.80 11.97 -5.27
N SER A 96 2.69 11.49 -4.70
CA SER A 96 2.42 10.06 -4.55
C SER A 96 2.24 9.37 -5.90
N LYS A 97 1.50 10.00 -6.83
CA LYS A 97 1.34 9.49 -8.20
C LYS A 97 2.66 9.44 -8.97
N ALA A 98 3.48 10.49 -8.85
CA ALA A 98 4.81 10.53 -9.46
C ALA A 98 5.71 9.41 -8.90
N ALA A 99 5.76 9.27 -7.57
CA ALA A 99 6.53 8.20 -6.94
C ALA A 99 6.02 6.80 -7.32
N ASP A 100 4.70 6.60 -7.43
CA ASP A 100 4.15 5.32 -7.89
C ASP A 100 4.52 5.03 -9.35
N LYS A 101 4.60 6.05 -10.23
CA LYS A 101 5.07 5.90 -11.63
C LYS A 101 6.55 5.50 -11.68
N ASP A 102 7.42 6.23 -10.99
CA ASP A 102 8.85 5.92 -10.90
C ASP A 102 9.09 4.49 -10.42
N LEU A 103 8.33 4.05 -9.41
CA LEU A 103 8.45 2.69 -8.87
C LEU A 103 7.98 1.63 -9.88
N ARG A 104 6.94 1.90 -10.69
CA ARG A 104 6.54 0.97 -11.76
C ARG A 104 7.65 0.81 -12.79
N GLU A 105 8.20 1.92 -13.27
CA GLU A 105 9.26 1.91 -14.28
C GLU A 105 10.50 1.14 -13.79
N LEU A 106 10.91 1.36 -12.54
CA LEU A 106 12.03 0.60 -11.95
C LEU A 106 11.79 -0.91 -11.87
N VAL A 107 10.56 -1.34 -11.59
CA VAL A 107 10.22 -2.77 -11.51
C VAL A 107 10.21 -3.41 -12.90
N ILE A 108 9.67 -2.70 -13.91
CA ILE A 108 9.64 -3.15 -15.30
C ILE A 108 11.05 -3.25 -15.87
N THR A 109 11.88 -2.22 -15.68
CA THR A 109 13.29 -2.22 -16.14
C THR A 109 14.10 -3.36 -15.53
N ARG A 110 13.76 -3.79 -14.31
CA ARG A 110 14.38 -4.95 -13.64
C ARG A 110 13.87 -6.30 -14.17
N GLY A 111 12.91 -6.32 -15.11
CA GLY A 111 12.36 -7.52 -15.71
C GLY A 111 11.41 -8.30 -14.79
N SER A 112 10.83 -7.67 -13.77
CA SER A 112 9.96 -8.35 -12.82
C SER A 112 8.50 -8.35 -13.28
N THR A 113 7.90 -9.53 -13.37
CA THR A 113 6.46 -9.74 -13.67
C THR A 113 5.55 -9.51 -12.45
N LEU A 114 6.10 -9.01 -11.33
CA LEU A 114 5.31 -8.74 -10.14
C LEU A 114 4.22 -7.70 -10.39
N VAL A 115 4.41 -6.75 -11.31
CA VAL A 115 3.39 -5.73 -11.64
C VAL A 115 2.14 -6.35 -12.27
N ASP A 116 2.28 -7.51 -12.92
CA ASP A 116 1.17 -8.19 -13.61
C ASP A 116 0.26 -8.96 -12.62
N LEU A 117 0.74 -9.17 -11.39
CA LEU A 117 -0.04 -9.88 -10.39
C LEU A 117 -1.19 -9.01 -9.89
N HIS A 118 -2.42 -9.51 -10.02
CA HIS A 118 -3.58 -8.80 -9.50
C HIS A 118 -3.44 -8.53 -7.98
N GLY A 119 -3.67 -7.28 -7.59
CA GLY A 119 -3.72 -6.85 -6.19
C GLY A 119 -2.41 -6.36 -5.58
N ILE A 120 -1.28 -6.44 -6.30
CA ILE A 120 -0.05 -5.80 -5.86
C ILE A 120 0.08 -4.40 -6.47
N GLY A 121 0.31 -3.40 -5.63
CA GLY A 121 0.58 -2.04 -6.08
C GLY A 121 2.07 -1.83 -6.41
N PRO A 122 2.44 -0.76 -7.15
CA PRO A 122 3.83 -0.45 -7.49
C PRO A 122 4.79 -0.46 -6.30
N SER A 123 4.36 0.11 -5.19
CA SER A 123 5.16 0.13 -3.95
C SER A 123 5.40 -1.26 -3.37
N GLY A 124 4.44 -2.18 -3.49
CA GLY A 124 4.61 -3.58 -3.09
C GLY A 124 5.50 -4.35 -4.06
N ALA A 125 5.28 -4.15 -5.36
CA ALA A 125 6.04 -4.79 -6.42
C ALA A 125 7.53 -4.37 -6.42
N ALA A 126 7.83 -3.12 -6.08
CA ALA A 126 9.20 -2.64 -5.91
C ALA A 126 9.82 -3.10 -4.57
N ARG A 127 9.01 -3.24 -3.52
CA ARG A 127 9.49 -3.59 -2.19
C ARG A 127 9.79 -5.07 -2.01
N LEU A 128 9.01 -5.97 -2.62
CA LEU A 128 9.28 -7.41 -2.57
C LEU A 128 10.71 -7.76 -2.99
N PRO A 129 11.18 -7.46 -4.21
CA PRO A 129 12.54 -7.80 -4.63
C PRO A 129 13.60 -7.02 -3.86
N ALA A 130 13.29 -5.82 -3.36
CA ALA A 130 14.21 -5.02 -2.55
C ALA A 130 14.49 -5.65 -1.17
N ASP A 131 13.43 -6.10 -0.49
CA ASP A 131 13.50 -6.70 0.85
C ASP A 131 13.96 -8.17 0.78
N VAL A 132 13.60 -8.88 -0.29
CA VAL A 132 13.98 -10.28 -0.52
C VAL A 132 15.45 -10.39 -0.94
N GLY A 133 15.94 -9.49 -1.79
CA GLY A 133 17.26 -9.62 -2.38
C GLY A 133 17.31 -10.83 -3.33
N ASP A 134 18.21 -11.76 -3.06
CA ASP A 134 18.27 -13.03 -3.78
C ASP A 134 17.17 -13.99 -3.29
N ILE A 135 16.31 -14.45 -4.21
CA ILE A 135 15.25 -15.41 -3.92
C ILE A 135 15.81 -16.82 -3.72
N HIS A 136 16.95 -17.15 -4.33
CA HIS A 136 17.57 -18.48 -4.24
C HIS A 136 18.13 -18.80 -2.86
N ARG A 137 18.25 -17.81 -1.97
CA ARG A 137 18.54 -18.03 -0.54
C ARG A 137 17.49 -18.88 0.16
N PHE A 138 16.27 -18.97 -0.40
CA PHE A 138 15.19 -19.79 0.14
C PHE A 138 15.13 -21.12 -0.60
N GLY A 139 15.56 -22.20 0.07
CA GLY A 139 15.54 -23.54 -0.52
C GLY A 139 14.14 -24.10 -0.83
N ASN A 140 13.07 -23.54 -0.26
CA ASN A 140 11.69 -23.91 -0.59
C ASN A 140 10.69 -22.77 -0.31
N ARG A 141 9.46 -22.93 -0.82
CA ARG A 141 8.36 -21.96 -0.61
C ARG A 141 7.95 -21.83 0.86
N ASP A 142 8.05 -22.90 1.64
CA ASP A 142 7.62 -22.93 3.04
C ASP A 142 8.57 -22.13 3.93
N ARG A 143 9.89 -22.17 3.65
CA ARG A 143 10.89 -21.31 4.29
C ARG A 143 10.64 -19.85 3.96
N PHE A 144 10.25 -19.54 2.73
CA PHE A 144 9.86 -18.17 2.36
C PHE A 144 8.61 -17.73 3.16
N ALA A 145 7.59 -18.58 3.25
CA ALA A 145 6.37 -18.33 4.02
C ALA A 145 6.62 -18.16 5.52
N SER A 146 7.54 -18.94 6.08
CA SER A 146 7.95 -18.80 7.49
C SER A 146 8.71 -17.50 7.73
N TRP A 147 9.67 -17.15 6.85
CA TRP A 147 10.46 -15.93 6.96
C TRP A 147 9.62 -14.65 6.82
N ASN A 148 8.64 -14.64 5.91
CA ASN A 148 7.74 -13.50 5.74
C ASN A 148 6.58 -13.48 6.76
N GLY A 149 6.38 -14.58 7.51
CA GLY A 149 5.35 -14.72 8.54
C GLY A 149 3.95 -15.03 8.02
N THR A 150 3.78 -15.47 6.77
CA THR A 150 2.49 -15.97 6.25
C THR A 150 2.24 -17.43 6.60
N ALA A 151 3.26 -18.19 6.98
CA ALA A 151 3.08 -19.57 7.43
C ALA A 151 2.24 -19.60 8.73
N PRO A 152 1.15 -20.40 8.79
CA PRO A 152 0.44 -20.64 10.04
C PRO A 152 1.39 -21.33 11.03
N LEU A 153 1.34 -20.94 12.30
CA LEU A 153 2.04 -21.65 13.36
C LEU A 153 1.06 -22.59 14.05
N ASP A 154 1.47 -23.84 14.21
CA ASP A 154 0.72 -24.79 15.03
C ASP A 154 0.71 -24.29 16.47
N ALA A 155 -0.50 -24.15 17.01
CA ALA A 155 -0.79 -23.82 18.40
C ALA A 155 -1.81 -24.81 18.97
N SER A 156 -1.75 -26.04 18.47
CA SER A 156 -2.59 -27.15 18.85
C SER A 156 -2.06 -27.76 20.15
N SER A 157 -2.94 -28.01 21.12
CA SER A 157 -2.64 -28.87 22.27
C SER A 157 -3.68 -29.97 22.34
N GLY A 158 -3.25 -31.23 22.27
CA GLY A 158 -4.15 -32.39 22.27
C GLY A 158 -5.09 -32.43 21.05
N GLU A 159 -6.38 -32.65 21.29
CA GLU A 159 -7.44 -32.84 20.28
C GLU A 159 -7.83 -31.56 19.48
N GLN A 160 -7.39 -30.38 19.91
CA GLN A 160 -7.78 -29.11 19.30
C GLN A 160 -6.74 -28.66 18.28
N GLN A 161 -7.04 -28.84 16.98
CA GLN A 161 -6.22 -28.27 15.91
C GLN A 161 -6.45 -26.77 15.81
N ARG A 162 -5.49 -25.97 16.28
CA ARG A 162 -5.53 -24.50 16.20
C ARG A 162 -4.27 -23.98 15.55
N HIS A 163 -4.45 -23.11 14.56
CA HIS A 163 -3.35 -22.39 13.92
C HIS A 163 -3.37 -20.94 14.38
N ARG A 164 -2.23 -20.42 14.84
CA ARG A 164 -2.06 -19.00 15.18
C ARG A 164 -1.30 -18.27 14.08
N LEU A 165 -1.61 -16.99 13.91
CA LEU A 165 -0.83 -16.11 13.05
C LEU A 165 0.58 -15.93 13.63
N SER A 166 1.62 -16.11 12.81
CA SER A 166 2.98 -15.80 13.21
C SER A 166 3.15 -14.30 13.48
N ARG A 167 3.61 -13.96 14.70
CA ARG A 167 4.06 -12.61 15.03
C ARG A 167 5.56 -12.40 14.73
N ALA A 168 6.26 -13.44 14.31
CA ALA A 168 7.63 -13.35 13.82
C ALA A 168 7.65 -13.10 12.30
N GLY A 169 8.80 -12.66 11.79
CA GLY A 169 9.04 -12.51 10.35
C GLY A 169 8.98 -11.08 9.79
N HIS A 170 9.21 -10.95 8.49
CA HIS A 170 9.38 -9.66 7.81
C HIS A 170 8.05 -8.91 7.61
N ARG A 171 7.69 -8.04 8.57
CA ARG A 171 6.40 -7.35 8.65
C ARG A 171 6.02 -6.53 7.43
N ARG A 172 6.99 -5.95 6.73
CA ARG A 172 6.74 -5.14 5.54
C ARG A 172 6.24 -6.00 4.38
N ILE A 173 6.82 -7.17 4.18
CA ILE A 173 6.40 -8.13 3.15
C ILE A 173 5.06 -8.74 3.52
N ASN A 174 4.90 -9.15 4.79
CA ASN A 174 3.63 -9.67 5.29
C ASN A 174 2.47 -8.71 5.00
N ARG A 175 2.65 -7.43 5.33
CA ARG A 175 1.66 -6.38 5.03
C ARG A 175 1.36 -6.28 3.53
N THR A 176 2.37 -6.36 2.67
CA THR A 176 2.19 -6.34 1.21
C THR A 176 1.37 -7.53 0.74
N LEU A 177 1.70 -8.75 1.19
CA LEU A 177 0.98 -9.98 0.85
C LEU A 177 -0.45 -9.98 1.38
N HIS A 178 -0.65 -9.52 2.62
CA HIS A 178 -1.98 -9.32 3.20
C HIS A 178 -2.82 -8.33 2.37
N THR A 179 -2.24 -7.19 2.00
CA THR A 179 -2.93 -6.19 1.15
C THR A 179 -3.32 -6.78 -0.20
N MET A 180 -2.42 -7.54 -0.81
CA MET A 180 -2.68 -8.24 -2.08
C MET A 180 -3.81 -9.26 -1.94
N GLY A 181 -3.84 -10.04 -0.85
CA GLY A 181 -4.92 -10.97 -0.54
C GLY A 181 -6.26 -10.25 -0.40
N VAL A 182 -6.33 -9.18 0.40
CA VAL A 182 -7.56 -8.37 0.58
C VAL A 182 -8.05 -7.79 -0.76
N VAL A 183 -7.15 -7.29 -1.60
CA VAL A 183 -7.54 -6.75 -2.92
C VAL A 183 -8.03 -7.86 -3.85
N ARG A 184 -7.42 -9.04 -3.82
CA ARG A 184 -7.90 -10.21 -4.59
C ARG A 184 -9.28 -10.66 -4.15
N LEU A 185 -9.59 -10.65 -2.85
CA LEU A 185 -10.91 -11.00 -2.32
C LEU A 185 -12.00 -9.98 -2.63
N ARG A 186 -11.62 -8.71 -2.85
CA ARG A 186 -12.56 -7.64 -3.23
C ARG A 186 -12.95 -7.65 -4.70
N ASN A 187 -12.21 -8.36 -5.54
CA ASN A 187 -12.40 -8.38 -6.98
C ASN A 187 -12.69 -9.82 -7.45
N SER A 188 -13.29 -9.98 -8.63
CA SER A 188 -13.53 -11.28 -9.27
C SER A 188 -12.22 -11.88 -9.79
N THR A 189 -11.41 -12.45 -8.90
CA THR A 189 -10.11 -13.05 -9.22
C THR A 189 -10.07 -14.54 -8.85
N ALA A 190 -9.09 -15.28 -9.37
CA ALA A 190 -8.85 -16.67 -8.96
C ALA A 190 -8.68 -16.82 -7.44
N GLY A 191 -8.16 -15.79 -6.76
CA GLY A 191 -8.06 -15.79 -5.29
C GLY A 191 -9.41 -15.71 -4.58
N ARG A 192 -10.41 -15.06 -5.21
CA ARG A 192 -11.78 -15.01 -4.71
C ARG A 192 -12.48 -16.36 -4.92
N VAL A 193 -12.34 -16.95 -6.10
CA VAL A 193 -12.87 -18.29 -6.41
C VAL A 193 -12.36 -19.33 -5.40
N TYR A 194 -11.06 -19.33 -5.12
CA TYR A 194 -10.47 -20.23 -4.11
C TYR A 194 -11.01 -20.00 -2.69
N PHE A 195 -11.30 -18.74 -2.32
CA PHE A 195 -11.83 -18.42 -1.01
C PHE A 195 -13.29 -18.82 -0.87
N ASP A 196 -14.09 -18.61 -1.91
CA ASP A 196 -15.52 -18.98 -1.92
C ASP A 196 -15.72 -20.51 -2.03
N SER A 197 -14.74 -21.25 -2.57
CA SER A 197 -14.78 -22.72 -2.65
C SER A 197 -14.39 -23.46 -1.36
N ARG A 198 -14.13 -22.74 -0.27
CA ARG A 198 -13.67 -23.27 1.02
C ARG A 198 -14.77 -23.17 2.07
#